data_AF-A0ABD0NMV2-F1
#
_entry.id   AF-A0ABD0NMV2-F1
#
_cell.length_a   1.000
_cell.length_b   1.000
_cell.length_c   1.000
_cell.angle_alpha   90.00
_cell.angle_beta   90.00
_cell.angle_gamma   90.00
#
_symmetry.space_group_name_H-M   'P 1'
#
loop_
_entity.id
_entity.type
_entity.pdbx_description
1 polymer ?
#
loop_
_entity_poly.entity_id
_entity_poly.type
_entity_poly.pdbx_seq_one_letter_code
_entity_poly.pdbx_strand_id
1 'polypeptide(L)' 'MDKNKPSRLYFIGKKEDLIQAKRTNVTLDGRDILILYHQRKFYAMDLQCY' A
#
# COMPACT_ATOMS: atom_id res chain seq x y z
N MET A 1 -14.91 7.43 15.19
CA MET A 1 -13.89 6.40 14.89
C MET A 1 -13.73 5.55 16.13
N ASP A 2 -14.00 4.25 16.03
CA ASP A 2 -13.91 3.31 17.16
C ASP A 2 -12.43 3.07 17.50
N LYS A 3 -12.05 3.38 18.75
CA LYS A 3 -10.66 3.34 19.21
C LYS A 3 -10.14 1.91 19.45
N ASN A 4 -11.02 0.90 19.37
CA ASN A 4 -10.69 -0.49 19.68
C ASN A 4 -10.66 -1.43 18.47
N LYS A 5 -10.82 -0.92 17.23
CA LYS A 5 -10.67 -1.77 16.04
C LYS A 5 -9.18 -1.98 15.73
N PRO A 6 -8.66 -3.21 15.73
CA PRO A 6 -7.28 -3.45 15.36
C PRO A 6 -7.03 -2.97 13.93
N SER A 7 -5.92 -2.27 13.72
CA SER A 7 -5.48 -1.89 12.37
C SER A 7 -5.32 -3.17 11.54
N ARG A 8 -6.13 -3.31 10.50
CA ARG A 8 -6.05 -4.46 9.58
C ARG A 8 -4.71 -4.40 8.83
N LEU A 9 -4.01 -5.53 8.81
CA LEU A 9 -2.79 -5.70 8.03
C LEU A 9 -3.11 -6.55 6.80
N TYR A 10 -2.61 -6.15 5.65
CA TYR A 10 -2.81 -6.84 4.38
C TYR A 10 -1.46 -7.30 3.83
N PHE A 11 -1.42 -8.54 3.34
CA PHE A 11 -0.28 -9.03 2.59
C PHE A 11 -0.43 -8.59 1.12
N ILE A 12 0.54 -7.83 0.60
CA ILE A 12 0.49 -7.26 -0.75
C ILE A 12 1.45 -7.94 -1.73
N GLY A 13 2.44 -8.68 -1.23
CA GLY A 13 3.40 -9.38 -2.07
C GLY A 13 4.76 -9.55 -1.41
N LYS A 14 5.69 -10.19 -2.12
CA LYS A 14 7.08 -10.30 -1.69
C LYS A 14 7.79 -8.96 -1.88
N LYS A 15 8.75 -8.69 -1.00
CA LYS A 15 9.50 -7.43 -0.99
C LYS A 15 10.26 -7.22 -2.29
N GLU A 16 10.91 -8.27 -2.80
CA GLU A 16 11.77 -8.23 -3.97
C GLU A 16 10.97 -7.88 -5.23
N ASP A 17 9.78 -8.49 -5.36
CA ASP A 17 8.86 -8.24 -6.47
C ASP A 17 8.37 -6.79 -6.47
N LEU A 18 8.02 -6.25 -5.29
CA LEU A 18 7.56 -4.87 -5.14
C LEU A 18 8.70 -3.85 -5.36
N ILE A 19 9.93 -4.16 -4.95
CA ILE A 19 11.12 -3.35 -5.25
C ILE A 19 11.35 -3.31 -6.77
N GLN A 20 11.28 -4.46 -7.43
CA GLN A 20 11.49 -4.58 -8.88
C GLN A 20 10.41 -3.82 -9.66
N ALA A 21 9.15 -3.91 -9.22
CA ALA A 21 8.03 -3.19 -9.84
C ALA A 21 8.15 -1.66 -9.72
N LYS A 22 8.83 -1.15 -8.67
CA LYS A 22 8.90 0.27 -8.24
C LYS A 22 7.56 0.93 -7.88
N ARG A 23 6.48 0.51 -8.53
CA ARG A 23 5.11 0.98 -8.37
C ARG A 23 4.14 -0.20 -8.47
N THR A 24 3.20 -0.27 -7.55
CA THR A 24 2.14 -1.29 -7.52
C THR A 24 0.83 -0.65 -7.09
N ASN A 25 -0.25 -0.96 -7.79
CA ASN A 25 -1.60 -0.53 -7.39
C ASN A 25 -2.33 -1.74 -6.79
N VAL A 26 -3.06 -1.52 -5.70
CA VAL A 26 -3.84 -2.57 -5.03
C VAL A 26 -5.14 -2.00 -4.48
N THR A 27 -6.22 -2.77 -4.59
CA THR A 27 -7.52 -2.40 -4.00
C THR A 27 -7.71 -3.16 -2.68
N LEU A 28 -7.84 -2.45 -1.56
CA LEU A 28 -8.04 -3.01 -0.22
C LEU A 28 -9.28 -2.40 0.43
N ASP A 29 -10.22 -3.23 0.88
CA ASP A 29 -11.48 -2.78 1.48
C ASP A 29 -12.20 -1.68 0.65
N GLY A 30 -12.15 -1.78 -0.68
CA GLY A 30 -12.76 -0.82 -1.60
C GLY A 30 -11.98 0.49 -1.79
N ARG A 31 -10.75 0.61 -1.27
CA ARG A 31 -9.84 1.73 -1.52
C ARG A 31 -8.73 1.33 -2.47
N ASP A 32 -8.51 2.13 -3.50
CA ASP A 32 -7.36 1.98 -4.38
C ASP A 32 -6.13 2.65 -3.76
N ILE A 33 -5.08 1.87 -3.56
CA ILE A 33 -3.85 2.27 -2.89
C ILE A 33 -2.70 2.12 -3.88
N LEU A 34 -1.89 3.17 -3.95
CA LEU A 34 -0.63 3.22 -4.65
C LEU A 34 0.51 2.88 -3.69
N ILE A 35 1.27 1.84 -4.00
CA ILE A 35 2.51 1.47 -3.32
C ILE A 35 3.69 1.89 -4.19
N LEU A 36 4.62 2.64 -3.61
CA LEU A 36 5.84 3.11 -4.27
C LEU A 36 7.08 2.65 -3.51
N TYR A 37 8.10 2.22 -4.24
CA TYR A 37 9.45 2.04 -3.70
C TYR A 37 10.37 3.13 -4.25
N HIS A 38 10.76 4.06 -3.38
CA HIS A 38 11.58 5.21 -3.75
C HIS A 38 12.61 5.49 -2.65
N GLN A 39 13.85 5.84 -3.01
CA GLN A 39 14.94 6.12 -2.06
C GLN A 39 15.11 5.02 -0.98
N ARG A 40 15.05 3.75 -1.40
CA ARG A 40 15.15 2.57 -0.52
C ARG A 40 14.05 2.48 0.56
N LYS A 41 12.91 3.15 0.36
CA LYS A 41 11.77 3.16 1.28
C LYS A 41 10.46 2.89 0.54
N PHE A 42 9.54 2.21 1.23
CA PHE A 42 8.17 2.02 0.76
C PHE A 42 7.26 3.16 1.22
N TYR A 43 6.37 3.56 0.33
CA TYR A 43 5.29 4.52 0.58
C TYR A 43 3.98 3.90 0.13
N ALA A 44 2.91 4.13 0.90
CA ALA A 44 1.54 3.76 0.54
C ALA A 44 0.66 5.00 0.67
N MET A 45 -0.16 5.26 -0.34
CA MET A 45 -1.06 6.42 -0.41
C MET A 45 -2.29 6.08 -1.24
N ASP A 46 -3.35 6.88 -1.11
CA ASP A 46 -4.52 6.72 -1.98
C ASP A 46 -4.10 6.97 -3.45
N LEU A 47 -4.62 6.13 -4.35
CA LEU A 47 -4.31 6.23 -5.78
C LEU A 47 -4.93 7.48 -6.43
N GLN A 48 -6.05 7.96 -5.89
CA GLN A 48 -6.79 9.12 -6.41
C GLN A 48 -6.17 10.42 -5.89
N CYS A 49 -5.96 11.38 -6.79
CA CYS A 49 -5.65 12.77 -6.42
C CYS A 49 -6.94 13.48 -5.99
N TYR A 50 -6.88 14.28 -4.94
CA TYR A 50 -7.97 15.13 -4.46
C TYR A 50 -7.70 16.60 -4.80
#